data_AF-A0A2G6CCW6-F1
#
_entry.id   AF-A0A2G6CCW6-F1
#
_cell.length_a   1.000
_cell.length_b   1.000
_cell.length_c   1.000
_cell.angle_alpha   90.00
_cell.angle_beta   90.00
_cell.angle_gamma   90.00
#
_symmetry.space_group_name_H-M   'P 1'
#
loop_
_entity.id
_entity.type
_entity.pdbx_description
1 polymer ?
#
loop_
_entity_poly.entity_id
_entity_poly.type
_entity_poly.pdbx_seq_one_letter_code
_entity_poly.pdbx_strand_id
1 'polypeptide(L)'
;TFLAMAGLNRLGMEDVPKTAIPTDEMLNAVAQGAIGIERRTDDTRAGDMLAAIHDRDTGLCLAAERAFLGALDGSCETPIAGLAVLNGDHLTLKGEILRTDGSEALADQLSGPAAEGPALGRQLAQSLLARAGDGFFDG
;
A
#
# COMPACT_ATOMS: atom_id res chain seq x y z
N THR A 1 -0.47 8.20 20.50
CA THR A 1 -1.32 7.41 19.60
C THR A 1 -0.88 7.65 18.17
N PHE A 2 -1.04 6.68 17.27
CA PHE A 2 -0.76 6.83 15.84
C PHE A 2 -2.06 6.89 15.05
N LEU A 3 -2.16 7.83 14.13
CA LEU A 3 -3.35 8.05 13.28
C LEU A 3 -2.91 8.41 11.87
N ALA A 4 -3.73 8.04 10.88
CA ALA A 4 -3.52 8.44 9.50
C ALA A 4 -3.79 9.95 9.33
N MET A 5 -2.83 10.69 8.78
CA MET A 5 -2.99 12.11 8.43
C MET A 5 -4.21 12.34 7.52
N ALA A 6 -4.47 11.43 6.58
CA ALA A 6 -5.62 11.52 5.69
C ALA A 6 -6.98 11.49 6.43
N GLY A 7 -7.06 10.80 7.58
CA GLY A 7 -8.26 10.79 8.43
C GLY A 7 -8.44 12.12 9.17
N LEU A 8 -7.36 12.62 9.79
CA LEU A 8 -7.36 13.91 10.49
C LEU A 8 -7.72 15.07 9.56
N ASN A 9 -7.17 15.07 8.35
CA ASN A 9 -7.45 16.10 7.34
C ASN A 9 -8.92 16.08 6.91
N ARG A 10 -9.51 14.90 6.68
CA ARG A 10 -10.93 14.78 6.28
C ARG A 10 -11.90 15.20 7.38
N LEU A 11 -11.52 15.00 8.64
CA LEU A 11 -12.31 15.42 9.80
C LEU A 11 -12.13 16.89 10.17
N GLY A 12 -11.26 17.64 9.46
CA GLY A 12 -10.99 19.04 9.77
C GLY A 12 -10.31 19.24 11.13
N MET A 13 -9.56 18.24 11.61
CA MET A 13 -8.92 18.27 12.94
C MET A 13 -7.62 19.07 12.93
N GLU A 14 -7.67 20.31 12.46
CA GLU A 14 -6.50 21.19 12.33
C GLU A 14 -5.92 21.59 13.68
N ASP A 15 -6.79 21.81 14.68
CA ASP A 15 -6.42 22.25 16.04
C ASP A 15 -5.80 21.15 16.91
N VAL A 16 -5.83 19.89 16.45
CA VAL A 16 -5.18 18.79 17.17
C VAL A 16 -3.68 18.81 16.87
N PRO A 17 -2.81 18.90 17.90
CA PRO A 17 -1.36 18.80 17.73
C PRO A 17 -1.02 17.47 17.06
N LYS A 18 -0.39 17.54 15.89
CA LYS A 18 -0.03 16.39 15.07
C LYS A 18 1.27 16.66 14.35
N THR A 19 2.10 15.62 14.25
CA THR A 19 3.33 15.62 13.47
C THR A 19 3.23 14.50 12.47
N ALA A 20 3.40 14.81 11.19
CA ALA A 20 3.46 13.78 10.15
C ALA A 20 4.76 13.00 10.33
N ILE A 21 4.65 11.66 10.32
CA ILE A 21 5.81 10.78 10.40
C ILE A 21 6.34 10.57 8.98
N PRO A 22 7.62 10.83 8.73
CA PRO A 22 8.23 10.57 7.43
C PRO A 22 8.15 9.10 7.02
N THR A 23 7.95 8.82 5.73
CA THR A 23 7.80 7.45 5.20
C THR A 23 9.08 6.61 5.21
N ASP A 24 10.23 7.25 5.43
CA ASP A 24 11.52 6.60 5.69
C ASP A 24 11.73 6.26 7.17
N GLU A 25 10.93 6.85 8.08
CA GLU A 25 10.90 6.49 9.50
C GLU A 25 9.83 5.42 9.78
N MET A 26 8.63 5.56 9.20
CA MET A 26 7.55 4.59 9.31
C MET A 26 6.78 4.51 8.00
N LEU A 27 6.90 3.38 7.30
CA LEU A 27 6.20 3.16 6.05
C LEU A 27 4.69 3.04 6.31
N ASN A 28 3.88 3.58 5.39
CA ASN A 28 2.43 3.57 5.52
C ASN A 28 1.83 2.18 5.24
N ALA A 29 0.63 1.96 5.76
CA ALA A 29 -0.17 0.81 5.37
C ALA A 29 -0.49 0.88 3.87
N VAL A 30 -0.64 -0.30 3.26
CA VAL A 30 -1.05 -0.43 1.86
C VAL A 30 -2.37 0.32 1.63
N ALA A 31 -2.43 1.11 0.56
CA ALA A 31 -3.57 1.94 0.17
C ALA A 31 -3.97 3.05 1.18
N GLN A 32 -3.12 3.36 2.17
CA GLN A 32 -3.44 4.38 3.17
C GLN A 32 -3.72 5.74 2.52
N GLY A 33 -4.90 6.30 2.83
CA GLY A 33 -5.31 7.62 2.34
C GLY A 33 -6.08 7.60 1.02
N ALA A 34 -6.10 6.50 0.27
CA ALA A 34 -6.95 6.35 -0.90
C ALA A 34 -8.41 6.03 -0.53
N ILE A 35 -9.35 6.37 -1.42
CA ILE A 35 -10.76 5.96 -1.32
C ILE A 35 -11.05 5.01 -2.47
N GLY A 36 -11.45 3.78 -2.15
CA GLY A 36 -11.94 2.81 -3.12
C GLY A 36 -13.46 2.82 -3.18
N ILE A 37 -14.02 2.67 -4.39
CA ILE A 37 -15.46 2.47 -4.59
C ILE A 37 -15.65 1.11 -5.25
N GLU A 38 -16.45 0.25 -4.64
CA GLU A 38 -16.81 -1.05 -5.17
C GLU A 38 -18.11 -0.95 -5.98
N ARG A 39 -18.17 -1.67 -7.09
CA ARG A 39 -19.38 -1.84 -7.91
C ARG A 39 -19.55 -3.30 -8.31
N ARG A 40 -20.77 -3.68 -8.68
CA ARG A 40 -20.99 -4.94 -9.41
C ARG A 40 -20.29 -4.90 -10.77
N THR A 41 -19.75 -6.02 -11.20
CA THR A 41 -18.96 -6.13 -12.44
C THR A 41 -19.79 -5.84 -13.70
N ASP A 42 -21.08 -6.19 -13.69
CA ASP A 42 -22.02 -6.04 -14.81
C ASP A 42 -22.76 -4.69 -14.85
N ASP A 43 -22.60 -3.84 -13.83
CA ASP A 43 -23.21 -2.50 -13.78
C ASP A 43 -22.35 -1.49 -14.56
N THR A 44 -22.55 -1.43 -15.87
CA THR A 44 -21.81 -0.53 -16.78
C THR A 44 -22.11 0.93 -16.52
N ARG A 45 -23.35 1.26 -16.17
CA ARG A 45 -23.76 2.64 -15.83
C ARG A 45 -22.94 3.16 -14.64
N ALA A 46 -22.79 2.37 -13.58
CA ALA A 46 -21.91 2.72 -12.47
C ALA A 46 -20.45 2.85 -12.92
N GLY A 47 -19.99 1.94 -13.80
CA GLY A 47 -18.65 1.99 -14.39
C GLY A 47 -18.34 3.31 -15.08
N ASP A 48 -19.23 3.80 -15.94
CA ASP A 48 -19.05 5.05 -16.68
C ASP A 48 -18.98 6.27 -15.74
N MET A 49 -19.80 6.29 -14.69
CA MET A 49 -19.77 7.36 -13.68
C MET A 49 -18.46 7.33 -12.87
N LEU A 50 -18.00 6.14 -12.48
CA LEU A 50 -16.78 5.98 -11.69
C LEU A 50 -15.52 6.31 -12.51
N ALA A 51 -15.52 6.07 -13.82
CA ALA A 51 -14.42 6.44 -14.70
C ALA A 51 -14.13 7.96 -14.67
N ALA A 52 -15.15 8.79 -14.50
CA ALA A 52 -15.00 10.25 -14.45
C ALA A 52 -14.29 10.77 -13.19
N ILE A 53 -14.26 9.98 -12.11
CA ILE A 53 -13.61 10.36 -10.84
C ILE A 53 -12.39 9.48 -10.52
N HIS A 54 -12.00 8.59 -11.43
CA HIS A 54 -10.85 7.73 -11.25
C HIS A 54 -9.56 8.51 -11.44
N ASP A 55 -8.74 8.58 -10.39
CA ASP A 55 -7.37 9.06 -10.49
C ASP A 55 -6.46 7.92 -10.98
N ARG A 56 -5.96 8.08 -12.22
CA ARG A 56 -5.14 7.04 -12.88
C ARG A 56 -3.85 6.75 -12.12
N ASP A 57 -3.18 7.78 -11.64
CA ASP A 57 -1.85 7.66 -11.04
C ASP A 57 -1.94 6.94 -9.69
N THR A 58 -2.91 7.32 -8.86
CA THR A 58 -3.27 6.57 -7.64
C THR A 58 -3.67 5.14 -7.99
N GLY A 59 -4.43 4.92 -9.07
CA GLY A 59 -4.79 3.60 -9.55
C GLY A 59 -3.58 2.70 -9.84
N LEU A 60 -2.54 3.24 -10.49
CA LEU A 60 -1.30 2.53 -10.79
C LEU A 60 -0.52 2.19 -9.51
N CYS A 61 -0.38 3.15 -8.59
CA CYS A 61 0.27 2.92 -7.29
C CYS A 61 -0.45 1.82 -6.49
N LEU A 62 -1.77 1.93 -6.34
CA LEU A 62 -2.58 0.97 -5.61
C LEU A 62 -2.54 -0.44 -6.23
N ALA A 63 -2.43 -0.54 -7.55
CA ALA A 63 -2.32 -1.84 -8.22
C ALA A 63 -1.01 -2.56 -7.85
N ALA A 64 0.09 -1.83 -7.68
CA ALA A 64 1.35 -2.38 -7.19
C ALA A 64 1.27 -2.78 -5.70
N GLU A 65 0.78 -1.87 -4.85
CA GLU A 65 0.68 -2.11 -3.40
C GLU A 65 -0.27 -3.27 -3.06
N ARG A 66 -1.43 -3.37 -3.73
CA ARG A 66 -2.38 -4.48 -3.51
C ARG A 66 -1.85 -5.81 -4.02
N ALA A 67 -1.09 -5.81 -5.12
CA ALA A 67 -0.46 -7.03 -5.61
C ALA A 67 0.64 -7.52 -4.66
N PHE A 68 1.36 -6.60 -4.02
CA PHE A 68 2.30 -6.90 -2.94
C PHE A 68 1.59 -7.50 -1.73
N LEU A 69 0.56 -6.82 -1.20
CA LEU A 69 -0.20 -7.32 -0.05
C LEU A 69 -0.83 -8.69 -0.30
N GLY A 70 -1.48 -8.86 -1.46
CA GLY A 70 -2.13 -10.12 -1.82
C GLY A 70 -1.16 -11.29 -2.03
N ALA A 71 0.09 -11.02 -2.44
CA ALA A 71 1.12 -12.05 -2.58
C ALA A 71 1.72 -12.49 -1.23
N LEU A 72 1.56 -11.68 -0.18
CA LEU A 72 1.95 -12.01 1.20
C LEU A 72 0.83 -12.70 2.00
N ASP A 73 -0.35 -12.91 1.37
CA ASP A 73 -1.59 -13.31 2.06
C ASP A 73 -1.94 -12.38 3.24
N GLY A 74 -1.59 -11.09 3.09
CA GLY A 74 -1.71 -10.10 4.14
C GLY A 74 -3.14 -9.60 4.36
N SER A 75 -3.43 -9.16 5.58
CA SER A 75 -4.69 -8.55 6.00
C SER A 75 -4.43 -7.18 6.67
N CYS A 76 -5.48 -6.55 7.21
CA CYS A 76 -5.32 -5.33 8.01
C CYS A 76 -4.68 -5.56 9.39
N GLU A 77 -4.51 -6.83 9.81
CA GLU A 77 -3.93 -7.20 11.10
C GLU A 77 -2.50 -7.71 10.97
N THR A 78 -2.05 -8.03 9.75
CA THR A 78 -0.66 -8.42 9.50
C THR A 78 0.25 -7.19 9.48
N PRO A 79 1.42 -7.21 10.14
CA PRO A 79 2.39 -6.11 10.19
C PRO A 79 3.14 -5.95 8.85
N ILE A 80 2.41 -5.44 7.86
CA ILE A 80 2.87 -5.24 6.48
C ILE A 80 2.64 -3.78 6.10
N ALA A 81 3.69 -3.14 5.57
CA ALA A 81 3.63 -1.78 5.05
C ALA A 81 4.04 -1.74 3.58
N GLY A 82 3.49 -0.79 2.82
CA GLY A 82 3.74 -0.68 1.39
C GLY A 82 3.39 0.69 0.84
N LEU A 83 4.30 1.24 0.03
CA LEU A 83 4.13 2.54 -0.61
C LEU A 83 4.67 2.51 -2.04
N ALA A 84 3.80 2.78 -2.99
CA ALA A 84 4.17 3.03 -4.37
C ALA A 84 4.20 4.52 -4.67
N VAL A 85 5.30 4.99 -5.27
CA VAL A 85 5.47 6.37 -5.74
C VAL A 85 5.67 6.35 -7.24
N LEU A 86 4.83 7.09 -7.96
CA LEU A 86 4.91 7.26 -9.40
C LEU A 86 5.68 8.54 -9.75
N ASN A 87 6.65 8.42 -10.66
CA ASN A 87 7.39 9.53 -11.25
C ASN A 87 7.35 9.39 -12.78
N GLY A 88 6.41 10.07 -13.43
CA GLY A 88 6.17 9.90 -14.86
C GLY A 88 5.61 8.51 -15.17
N ASP A 89 6.33 7.72 -15.96
CA ASP A 89 5.98 6.34 -16.30
C ASP A 89 6.72 5.29 -15.44
N HIS A 90 7.47 5.74 -14.42
CA HIS A 90 8.25 4.88 -13.55
C HIS A 90 7.66 4.83 -12.14
N LEU A 91 7.46 3.62 -11.62
CA LEU A 91 6.90 3.37 -10.30
C LEU A 91 7.98 2.74 -9.42
N THR A 92 8.15 3.30 -8.22
CA THR A 92 8.97 2.69 -7.15
C THR A 92 8.05 2.20 -6.05
N LEU A 93 8.08 0.90 -5.78
CA LEU A 93 7.37 0.27 -4.67
C LEU A 93 8.35 -0.05 -3.55
N LYS A 94 8.11 0.50 -2.36
CA LYS A 94 8.75 0.10 -1.11
C LYS A 94 7.80 -0.84 -0.35
N GLY A 95 8.35 -1.86 0.27
CA GLY A 95 7.59 -2.83 1.07
C GLY A 95 8.37 -3.25 2.30
N GLU A 96 7.65 -3.48 3.38
CA GLU A 96 8.21 -3.89 4.67
C GLU A 96 7.28 -4.91 5.33
N ILE A 97 7.87 -5.97 5.90
CA ILE A 97 7.20 -6.97 6.73
C ILE A 97 7.90 -7.05 8.08
N LEU A 98 7.13 -7.17 9.15
CA LEU A 98 7.68 -7.30 10.50
C LEU A 98 7.11 -8.54 11.20
N ARG A 99 7.78 -9.02 12.23
CA ARG A 99 7.14 -9.95 13.18
C ARG A 99 6.17 -9.16 14.06
N THR A 100 5.12 -9.82 14.55
CA THR A 100 4.08 -9.20 15.37
C THR A 100 4.61 -8.61 16.68
N ASP A 101 5.68 -9.18 17.23
CA ASP A 101 6.39 -8.67 18.40
C ASP A 101 7.42 -7.57 18.09
N GLY A 102 7.62 -7.24 16.80
CA GLY A 102 8.60 -6.27 16.33
C GLY A 102 10.06 -6.70 16.47
N SER A 103 10.34 -7.96 16.79
CA SER A 103 11.71 -8.47 16.98
C SER A 103 12.55 -8.48 15.70
N GLU A 104 11.87 -8.50 14.54
CA GLU A 104 12.49 -8.54 13.24
C GLU A 104 11.65 -7.77 12.22
N ALA A 105 12.34 -7.04 11.35
CA ALA A 105 11.77 -6.29 10.23
C ALA A 105 12.60 -6.53 8.97
N LEU A 106 11.92 -6.80 7.86
CA LEU A 106 12.52 -6.98 6.54
C LEU A 106 11.90 -5.98 5.58
N ALA A 107 12.72 -5.09 5.05
CA ALA A 107 12.35 -4.14 4.03
C ALA A 107 13.12 -4.38 2.73
N ASP A 108 12.51 -3.99 1.62
CA ASP A 108 13.12 -3.96 0.29
C ASP A 108 12.34 -3.00 -0.62
N GLN A 109 12.89 -2.67 -1.79
CA GLN A 109 12.22 -1.83 -2.77
C GLN A 109 12.54 -2.27 -4.20
N LEU A 110 11.56 -2.12 -5.09
CA LEU A 110 11.72 -2.35 -6.52
C LEU A 110 11.20 -1.16 -7.31
N SER A 111 11.84 -0.89 -8.45
CA SER A 111 11.44 0.16 -9.36
C SER A 111 11.36 -0.37 -10.79
N GLY A 112 10.40 0.12 -11.57
CA GLY A 112 10.19 -0.31 -12.94
C GLY A 112 9.08 0.48 -13.63
N PRO A 113 8.71 0.12 -14.86
CA PRO A 113 7.60 0.75 -15.56
C PRO A 113 6.30 0.64 -14.75
N ALA A 114 5.52 1.72 -14.67
CA ALA A 114 4.26 1.74 -13.92
C ALA A 114 3.24 0.71 -14.44
N ALA A 115 3.31 0.38 -15.74
CA ALA A 115 2.51 -0.68 -16.36
C ALA A 115 2.80 -2.08 -15.77
N GLU A 116 3.99 -2.28 -15.19
CA GLU A 116 4.41 -3.51 -14.54
C GLU A 116 4.21 -3.48 -13.02
N GLY A 117 3.59 -2.44 -12.47
CA GLY A 117 3.38 -2.25 -11.02
C GLY A 117 2.89 -3.51 -10.28
N PRO A 118 1.84 -4.20 -10.75
CA PRO A 118 1.40 -5.45 -10.12
C PRO A 118 2.44 -6.58 -10.13
N ALA A 119 3.28 -6.66 -11.17
CA ALA A 119 4.37 -7.64 -11.25
C ALA A 119 5.49 -7.28 -10.26
N LEU A 120 5.87 -6.00 -10.19
CA LEU A 120 6.80 -5.49 -9.18
C LEU A 120 6.33 -5.82 -7.76
N GLY A 121 5.03 -5.63 -7.47
CA GLY A 121 4.44 -5.97 -6.18
C GLY A 121 4.59 -7.43 -5.80
N ARG A 122 4.26 -8.35 -6.72
CA ARG A 122 4.44 -9.79 -6.50
C ARG A 122 5.91 -10.17 -6.32
N GLN A 123 6.81 -9.60 -7.12
CA GLN A 123 8.23 -9.88 -7.04
C GLN A 123 8.83 -9.41 -5.70
N LEU A 124 8.44 -8.22 -5.24
CA LEU A 124 8.88 -7.69 -3.95
C LEU A 124 8.42 -8.59 -2.79
N ALA A 125 7.16 -9.01 -2.81
CA ALA A 125 6.62 -9.94 -1.82
C ALA A 125 7.41 -11.26 -1.78
N GLN A 126 7.70 -11.84 -2.95
CA GLN A 126 8.49 -13.07 -3.05
C GLN A 126 9.92 -12.91 -2.53
N SER A 127 10.56 -11.77 -2.81
CA SER A 127 11.90 -11.44 -2.27
C SER A 127 11.89 -11.42 -0.73
N LEU A 128 10.88 -10.79 -0.13
CA LEU A 128 10.76 -10.70 1.31
C LEU A 128 10.42 -12.06 1.95
N LEU A 129 9.49 -12.83 1.38
CA LEU A 129 9.13 -14.17 1.87
C LEU A 129 10.31 -15.14 1.85
N ALA A 130 11.13 -15.10 0.79
CA ALA A 130 12.32 -15.93 0.68
C ALA A 130 13.36 -15.64 1.78
N ARG A 131 13.35 -14.42 2.34
CA ARG A 131 14.22 -14.00 3.44
C ARG A 131 13.60 -14.27 4.81
N ALA A 132 12.27 -14.12 4.92
CA ALA A 132 11.50 -14.28 6.16
C ALA A 132 11.45 -15.74 6.66
N GLY A 133 11.43 -16.70 5.73
CA GLY A 133 11.24 -18.12 6.04
C GLY A 133 9.82 -18.47 6.47
N ASP A 134 9.60 -19.74 6.80
CA ASP A 134 8.27 -20.25 7.16
C ASP A 134 7.81 -19.72 8.53
N GLY A 135 6.51 -19.38 8.63
CA GLY A 135 5.88 -18.97 9.89
C GLY A 135 6.29 -17.60 10.42
N PHE A 136 6.80 -16.71 9.55
CA PHE A 136 7.20 -15.35 9.94
C PHE A 136 6.07 -14.54 10.59
N PHE A 137 4.83 -14.75 10.12
CA PHE A 137 3.62 -14.09 10.63
C PHE A 137 2.89 -14.87 11.74
N ASP A 138 3.37 -16.04 12.16
CA ASP A 138 2.68 -16.94 13.10
C ASP A 138 2.86 -16.56 14.60
N GLY A 139 3.31 -15.33 14.87
CA GLY A 139 3.67 -14.83 16.21
C GLY A 139 2.55 -14.10 16.92
#